data_AF-A0A2A3IXX9-F1
#
_entry.id   AF-A0A2A3IXX9-F1
#
_cell.length_a   1.000
_cell.length_b   1.000
_cell.length_c   1.000
_cell.angle_alpha   90.00
_cell.angle_beta   90.00
_cell.angle_gamma   90.00
#
_symmetry.space_group_name_H-M   'P 1'
#
loop_
_entity.id
_entity.type
_entity.pdbx_description
1 polymer ?
#
loop_
_entity_poly.entity_id
_entity_poly.type
_entity_poly.pdbx_seq_one_letter_code
_entity_poly.pdbx_strand_id
1 'polypeptide(L)'
;MDKRQSREAKRIQEQIDRRLADKRILGALAEHGFSGPLYDRFVQELARYGVSVLRAWLHSGYIFKLVAERGFGLQPHELDLEELASNSDLREELATMTVALALPRFRERAFIEKGWSYEGGASITTYFMGACAYDFPNEFRKYRAAEERQRRSLRQQQDRYEPRVTNLSVADEVLGNLRVLDTLTDIDDLRTRAAVALTLDGYTQAEIQELLDAKSERAIEALIYRWRTKTKKQARKEGEQRG
;
A
#
# COMPACT_ATOMS: atom_id res chain seq x y z
N MET A 1 -10.35 29.46 -21.42
CA MET A 1 -9.49 28.31 -21.01
C MET A 1 -10.03 27.75 -19.71
N ASP A 2 -10.50 26.50 -19.72
CA ASP A 2 -11.24 25.91 -18.60
C ASP A 2 -10.32 25.58 -17.41
N LYS A 3 -10.72 25.96 -16.19
CA LYS A 3 -9.97 25.71 -14.94
C LYS A 3 -9.70 24.21 -14.72
N ARG A 4 -10.53 23.34 -15.31
CA ARG A 4 -10.36 21.88 -15.27
C ARG A 4 -9.17 21.43 -16.11
N GLN A 5 -9.07 21.90 -17.36
CA GLN A 5 -7.97 21.60 -18.28
C GLN A 5 -6.62 22.10 -17.74
N SER A 6 -6.59 23.29 -17.12
CA SER A 6 -5.38 23.83 -16.50
C SER A 6 -4.90 23.00 -15.29
N ARG A 7 -5.81 22.45 -14.48
CA ARG A 7 -5.47 21.57 -13.35
C ARG A 7 -4.97 20.20 -13.81
N GLU A 8 -5.56 19.67 -14.86
CA GLU A 8 -5.18 18.40 -15.46
C GLU A 8 -3.79 18.49 -16.10
N ALA A 9 -3.53 19.54 -16.89
CA ALA A 9 -2.22 19.84 -17.43
C ALA A 9 -1.15 19.96 -16.33
N LYS A 10 -1.47 20.64 -15.22
CA LYS A 10 -0.56 20.76 -14.07
C LYS A 10 -0.22 19.40 -13.44
N ARG A 11 -1.21 18.51 -13.27
CA ARG A 11 -0.98 17.16 -12.73
C ARG A 11 -0.11 16.32 -13.65
N ILE A 12 -0.37 16.37 -14.95
CA ILE A 12 0.44 15.65 -15.95
C ILE A 12 1.88 16.14 -15.90
N GLN A 13 2.08 17.46 -15.84
CA GLN A 13 3.41 18.04 -15.70
C GLN A 13 4.12 17.58 -14.42
N GLU A 14 3.45 17.63 -13.26
CA GLU A 14 4.01 17.17 -11.98
C GLU A 14 4.40 15.68 -12.02
N GLN A 15 3.63 14.84 -12.71
CA GLN A 15 3.94 13.42 -12.91
C GLN A 15 5.14 13.22 -13.84
N ILE A 16 5.27 14.01 -14.91
CA ILE A 16 6.42 13.98 -15.81
C ILE A 16 7.68 14.43 -15.07
N ASP A 17 7.62 15.55 -14.36
CA ASP A 17 8.75 16.11 -13.61
C ASP A 17 9.29 15.13 -12.57
N ARG A 18 8.39 14.41 -11.89
CA ARG A 18 8.76 13.35 -10.94
C ARG A 18 9.51 12.21 -11.62
N ARG A 19 8.97 11.69 -12.74
CA ARG A 19 9.60 10.58 -13.48
C ARG A 19 10.96 10.98 -14.08
N LEU A 20 11.12 12.25 -14.47
CA LEU A 20 12.40 12.80 -14.88
C LEU A 20 13.39 12.93 -13.71
N ALA A 21 12.91 13.25 -12.50
CA ALA A 21 13.74 13.23 -11.31
C ALA A 21 14.21 11.80 -10.97
N ASP A 22 13.31 10.82 -11.02
CA ASP A 22 13.64 9.40 -10.84
C ASP A 22 14.72 8.96 -11.85
N LYS A 23 14.56 9.34 -13.13
CA LYS A 23 15.56 9.06 -14.18
C LYS A 23 16.94 9.60 -13.84
N ARG A 24 17.03 10.83 -13.32
CA ARG A 24 18.31 11.44 -12.92
C ARG A 24 18.94 10.71 -11.74
N ILE A 25 18.16 10.37 -10.72
CA ILE A 25 18.64 9.60 -9.55
C ILE A 25 19.18 8.25 -10.01
N LEU A 26 18.41 7.51 -10.82
CA LEU A 26 18.85 6.20 -11.30
C LEU A 26 20.06 6.28 -12.25
N GLY A 27 20.19 7.36 -13.03
CA GLY A 27 21.38 7.63 -13.83
C GLY A 27 22.64 7.72 -12.97
N ALA A 28 22.59 8.52 -11.90
CA ALA A 28 23.71 8.65 -10.95
C ALA A 28 24.03 7.33 -10.23
N LEU A 29 23.01 6.52 -9.88
CA LEU A 29 23.23 5.21 -9.28
C LEU A 29 23.83 4.20 -10.27
N ALA A 30 23.45 4.28 -11.56
CA ALA A 30 23.96 3.42 -12.61
C ALA A 30 25.45 3.64 -12.91
N GLU A 31 25.95 4.88 -12.79
CA GLU A 31 27.38 5.20 -12.91
C GLU A 31 28.25 4.43 -11.90
N HIS A 32 27.68 4.07 -10.75
CA HIS A 32 28.32 3.25 -9.72
C HIS A 32 27.82 1.80 -9.70
N GLY A 33 27.20 1.32 -10.78
CA GLY A 33 26.73 -0.06 -10.91
C GLY A 33 25.67 -0.47 -9.90
N PHE A 34 24.86 0.48 -9.39
CA PHE A 34 23.87 0.25 -8.34
C PHE A 34 24.51 -0.40 -7.10
N SER A 35 25.58 0.23 -6.62
CA SER A 35 26.33 -0.21 -5.44
C SER A 35 26.86 0.98 -4.64
N GLY A 36 27.23 0.72 -3.39
CA GLY A 36 27.84 1.71 -2.51
C GLY A 36 26.84 2.59 -1.75
N PRO A 37 27.34 3.56 -0.95
CA PRO A 37 26.52 4.24 0.07
C PRO A 37 25.30 5.00 -0.46
N LEU A 38 25.39 5.57 -1.68
CA LEU A 38 24.27 6.25 -2.32
C LEU A 38 23.17 5.28 -2.71
N TYR A 39 23.55 4.10 -3.20
CA TYR A 39 22.60 3.04 -3.52
C TYR A 39 21.99 2.46 -2.25
N ASP A 40 22.79 2.21 -1.21
CA ASP A 40 22.29 1.68 0.07
C ASP A 40 21.26 2.62 0.70
N ARG A 41 21.54 3.94 0.68
CA ARG A 41 20.58 4.94 1.13
C ARG A 41 19.30 4.94 0.27
N PHE A 42 19.43 4.87 -1.05
CA PHE A 42 18.26 4.78 -1.93
C PHE A 42 17.39 3.55 -1.62
N VAL A 43 18.01 2.38 -1.44
CA VAL A 43 17.31 1.14 -1.07
C VAL A 43 16.65 1.26 0.30
N GLN A 44 17.32 1.87 1.28
CA GLN A 44 16.77 2.07 2.61
C GLN A 44 15.50 2.96 2.58
N GLU A 45 15.55 4.08 1.85
CA GLU A 45 14.39 4.96 1.68
C GLU A 45 13.24 4.25 0.94
N LEU A 46 13.59 3.50 -0.11
CA LEU A 46 12.61 2.73 -0.88
C LEU A 46 11.94 1.64 -0.03
N ALA A 47 12.71 0.95 0.82
CA ALA A 47 12.22 -0.05 1.75
C ALA A 47 11.28 0.56 2.79
N ARG A 48 11.70 1.67 3.43
CA ARG A 48 10.90 2.41 4.42
C ARG A 48 9.55 2.85 3.84
N TYR A 49 9.57 3.41 2.63
CA TYR A 49 8.38 3.75 1.88
C TYR A 49 7.50 2.51 1.63
N GLY A 50 8.10 1.43 1.12
CA GLY A 50 7.39 0.19 0.81
C GLY A 50 6.67 -0.43 2.00
N VAL A 51 7.35 -0.50 3.16
CA VAL A 51 6.78 -1.04 4.40
C VAL A 51 5.59 -0.21 4.83
N SER A 52 5.76 1.12 4.86
CA SER A 52 4.70 2.04 5.29
C SER A 52 3.45 1.93 4.42
N VAL A 53 3.62 1.89 3.09
CA VAL A 53 2.50 1.75 2.17
C VAL A 53 1.83 0.39 2.29
N LEU A 54 2.60 -0.70 2.42
CA LEU A 54 2.03 -2.04 2.59
C LEU A 54 1.27 -2.17 3.90
N ARG A 55 1.76 -1.61 5.02
CA ARG A 55 1.04 -1.60 6.30
C ARG A 55 -0.33 -0.95 6.16
N ALA A 56 -0.37 0.23 5.55
CA ALA A 56 -1.61 0.91 5.25
C ALA A 56 -2.55 0.09 4.35
N TRP A 57 -2.02 -0.63 3.35
CA TRP A 57 -2.81 -1.51 2.49
C TRP A 57 -3.28 -2.80 3.17
N LEU A 58 -2.53 -3.31 4.14
CA LEU A 58 -2.89 -4.45 4.97
C LEU A 58 -4.02 -4.08 5.93
N HIS A 59 -3.87 -2.95 6.63
CA HIS A 59 -4.89 -2.41 7.54
C HIS A 59 -6.24 -2.24 6.84
N SER A 60 -6.23 -1.67 5.64
CA SER A 60 -7.44 -1.44 4.86
C SER A 60 -7.94 -2.64 4.06
N GLY A 61 -7.17 -3.72 3.97
CA GLY A 61 -7.42 -4.84 3.05
C GLY A 61 -7.23 -4.50 1.56
N TYR A 62 -6.79 -3.28 1.21
CA TYR A 62 -6.61 -2.85 -0.18
C TYR A 62 -5.65 -3.74 -0.98
N ILE A 63 -4.63 -4.31 -0.33
CA ILE A 63 -3.68 -5.20 -0.99
C ILE A 63 -4.36 -6.42 -1.61
N PHE A 64 -5.41 -6.97 -0.99
CA PHE A 64 -6.13 -8.14 -1.51
C PHE A 64 -6.87 -7.84 -2.80
N LYS A 65 -7.49 -6.66 -2.88
CA LYS A 65 -8.09 -6.16 -4.11
C LYS A 65 -7.05 -5.99 -5.21
N LEU A 66 -5.95 -5.32 -4.90
CA LEU A 66 -4.87 -5.05 -5.86
C LEU A 66 -4.29 -6.35 -6.45
N VAL A 67 -4.09 -7.39 -5.63
CA VAL A 67 -3.57 -8.67 -6.13
C VAL A 67 -4.62 -9.48 -6.87
N ALA A 68 -5.90 -9.40 -6.47
CA ALA A 68 -7.00 -10.02 -7.20
C ALA A 68 -7.15 -9.44 -8.61
N GLU A 69 -7.05 -8.12 -8.78
CA GLU A 69 -7.03 -7.43 -10.08
C GLU A 69 -5.87 -7.90 -10.99
N ARG A 70 -4.79 -8.40 -10.39
CA ARG A 70 -3.62 -8.95 -11.09
C ARG A 70 -3.73 -10.46 -11.34
N GLY A 71 -4.89 -11.06 -11.06
CA GLY A 71 -5.14 -12.49 -11.29
C GLY A 71 -4.63 -13.41 -10.18
N PHE A 72 -4.20 -12.87 -9.04
CA PHE A 72 -3.89 -13.72 -7.88
C PHE A 72 -5.19 -14.12 -7.18
N GLY A 73 -5.50 -15.42 -7.17
CA GLY A 73 -6.59 -16.00 -6.39
C GLY A 73 -6.29 -16.00 -4.90
N LEU A 74 -6.21 -14.82 -4.29
CA LEU A 74 -5.99 -14.63 -2.86
C LEU A 74 -7.26 -14.01 -2.25
N GLN A 75 -8.05 -14.84 -1.59
CA GLN A 75 -9.28 -14.42 -0.90
C GLN A 75 -9.04 -14.48 0.61
N PRO A 76 -8.91 -13.33 1.30
CA PRO A 76 -8.80 -13.31 2.75
C PRO A 76 -10.12 -13.75 3.39
N HIS A 77 -10.05 -14.44 4.52
CA HIS A 77 -11.22 -14.67 5.36
C HIS A 77 -11.54 -13.40 6.17
N GLU A 78 -12.78 -13.25 6.66
CA GLU A 78 -13.19 -12.10 7.48
C GLU A 78 -12.28 -11.91 8.71
N LEU A 79 -12.02 -13.00 9.44
CA LEU A 79 -11.03 -13.04 10.54
C LEU A 79 -9.62 -12.58 10.14
N ASP A 80 -9.18 -12.80 8.88
CA ASP A 80 -7.86 -12.31 8.43
C ASP A 80 -7.86 -10.79 8.34
N LEU A 81 -8.95 -10.19 7.86
CA LEU A 81 -9.08 -8.75 7.73
C LEU A 81 -9.20 -8.07 9.10
N GLU A 82 -9.90 -8.70 10.04
CA GLU A 82 -10.01 -8.23 11.43
C GLU A 82 -8.66 -8.27 12.14
N GLU A 83 -7.94 -9.38 12.02
CA GLU A 83 -6.60 -9.51 12.61
C GLU A 83 -5.64 -8.49 12.02
N LEU A 84 -5.65 -8.31 10.69
CA LEU A 84 -4.81 -7.31 10.03
C LEU A 84 -5.18 -5.88 10.39
N ALA A 85 -6.44 -5.56 10.68
CA ALA A 85 -6.84 -4.23 11.10
C ALA A 85 -6.40 -3.93 12.54
N SER A 86 -6.59 -4.89 13.44
CA SER A 86 -6.32 -4.71 14.88
C SER A 86 -4.86 -4.94 15.27
N ASN A 87 -4.10 -5.75 14.53
CA ASN A 87 -2.73 -6.14 14.87
C ASN A 87 -1.67 -5.40 14.05
N SER A 88 -1.10 -4.33 14.61
CA SER A 88 -0.04 -3.54 13.96
C SER A 88 1.27 -4.31 13.76
N ASP A 89 1.64 -5.19 14.70
CA ASP A 89 2.90 -5.95 14.64
C ASP A 89 2.85 -6.97 13.49
N LEU A 90 1.72 -7.64 13.29
CA LEU A 90 1.49 -8.50 12.14
C LEU A 90 1.62 -7.74 10.82
N ARG A 91 1.06 -6.52 10.74
CA ARG A 91 1.19 -5.68 9.53
C ARG A 91 2.65 -5.33 9.26
N GLU A 92 3.40 -4.96 10.28
CA GLU A 92 4.83 -4.64 10.18
C GLU A 92 5.64 -5.85 9.71
N GLU A 93 5.41 -7.03 10.29
CA GLU A 93 6.10 -8.27 9.92
C GLU A 93 5.84 -8.64 8.44
N LEU A 94 4.57 -8.70 8.04
CA LEU A 94 4.20 -9.03 6.66
C LEU A 94 4.72 -8.01 5.65
N ALA A 95 4.63 -6.72 5.98
CA ALA A 95 5.10 -5.64 5.11
C ALA A 95 6.64 -5.70 4.96
N THR A 96 7.37 -5.84 6.05
CA THR A 96 8.84 -5.92 6.07
C THR A 96 9.33 -7.15 5.31
N MET A 97 8.75 -8.32 5.54
CA MET A 97 9.14 -9.53 4.82
C MET A 97 8.82 -9.43 3.32
N THR A 98 7.65 -8.90 2.96
CA THR A 98 7.27 -8.70 1.55
C THR A 98 8.25 -7.75 0.85
N VAL A 99 8.61 -6.63 1.49
CA VAL A 99 9.59 -5.67 0.96
C VAL A 99 10.97 -6.31 0.79
N ALA A 100 11.44 -7.05 1.80
CA ALA A 100 12.73 -7.73 1.73
C ALA A 100 12.80 -8.73 0.57
N LEU A 101 11.71 -9.47 0.30
CA LEU A 101 11.61 -10.41 -0.81
C LEU A 101 11.46 -9.73 -2.18
N ALA A 102 10.90 -8.53 -2.22
CA ALA A 102 10.67 -7.78 -3.44
C ALA A 102 11.90 -7.01 -3.90
N LEU A 103 12.72 -6.48 -2.99
CA LEU A 103 13.87 -5.64 -3.30
C LEU A 103 14.87 -6.27 -4.29
N PRO A 104 15.34 -7.53 -4.12
CA PRO A 104 16.26 -8.15 -5.08
C PRO A 104 15.65 -8.31 -6.48
N ARG A 105 14.38 -8.72 -6.55
CA ARG A 105 13.66 -8.90 -7.82
C ARG A 105 13.35 -7.58 -8.50
N PHE A 106 13.03 -6.55 -7.71
CA PHE A 106 12.87 -5.19 -8.20
C PHE A 106 14.18 -4.69 -8.80
N ARG A 107 15.31 -4.86 -8.11
CA ARG A 107 16.63 -4.46 -8.64
C ARG A 107 16.91 -5.12 -9.98
N GLU A 108 16.74 -6.43 -10.07
CA GLU A 108 16.96 -7.20 -11.29
C GLU A 108 16.08 -6.67 -12.43
N ARG A 109 14.76 -6.64 -12.23
CA ARG A 109 13.80 -6.25 -13.27
C ARG A 109 13.88 -4.78 -13.64
N ALA A 110 14.01 -3.89 -12.67
CA ALA A 110 13.98 -2.45 -12.91
C ALA A 110 15.30 -1.97 -13.53
N PHE A 111 16.44 -2.46 -13.04
CA PHE A 111 17.74 -1.89 -13.35
C PHE A 111 18.57 -2.75 -14.30
N ILE A 112 18.68 -4.05 -14.04
CA ILE A 112 19.53 -4.96 -14.83
C ILE A 112 18.86 -5.27 -16.16
N GLU A 113 17.59 -5.67 -16.12
CA GLU A 113 16.76 -5.93 -17.30
C GLU A 113 16.24 -4.66 -17.97
N LYS A 114 16.47 -3.48 -17.35
CA LYS A 114 15.98 -2.17 -17.81
C LYS A 114 14.45 -2.12 -17.99
N GLY A 115 13.71 -2.85 -17.18
CA GLY A 115 12.25 -2.92 -17.23
C GLY A 115 11.55 -1.64 -16.78
N TRP A 116 12.23 -0.75 -16.04
CA TRP A 116 11.69 0.57 -15.72
C TRP A 116 12.20 1.65 -16.69
N SER A 117 11.28 2.50 -17.17
CA SER A 117 11.61 3.72 -17.90
C SER A 117 10.67 4.87 -17.51
N TYR A 118 11.17 6.11 -17.57
CA TYR A 118 10.36 7.30 -17.29
C TYR A 118 9.18 7.50 -18.26
N GLU A 119 9.29 6.94 -19.47
CA GLU A 119 8.25 6.95 -20.51
C GLU A 119 7.15 5.93 -20.20
N GLY A 120 7.45 4.85 -19.47
CA GLY A 120 6.52 3.79 -19.09
C GLY A 120 5.41 4.19 -18.10
N GLY A 121 5.23 5.48 -17.82
CA GLY A 121 4.10 6.01 -17.05
C GLY A 121 4.20 5.89 -15.53
N ALA A 122 5.00 4.95 -15.01
CA ALA A 122 5.15 4.73 -13.57
C ALA A 122 6.38 5.48 -13.00
N SER A 123 6.23 6.08 -11.81
CA SER A 123 7.39 6.48 -11.01
C SER A 123 8.14 5.26 -10.47
N ILE A 124 9.38 5.41 -10.04
CA ILE A 124 10.18 4.28 -9.55
C ILE A 124 9.56 3.63 -8.30
N THR A 125 8.99 4.44 -7.41
CA THR A 125 8.27 3.98 -6.22
C THR A 125 6.98 3.24 -6.59
N THR A 126 6.25 3.69 -7.63
CA THR A 126 5.08 2.98 -8.16
C THR A 126 5.47 1.62 -8.73
N TYR A 127 6.56 1.56 -9.49
CA TYR A 127 7.07 0.31 -10.05
C TYR A 127 7.49 -0.66 -8.94
N PHE A 128 8.16 -0.15 -7.89
CA PHE A 128 8.53 -0.94 -6.71
C PHE A 128 7.31 -1.50 -5.96
N MET A 129 6.28 -0.69 -5.69
CA MET A 129 5.04 -1.20 -5.09
C MET A 129 4.35 -2.24 -5.97
N GLY A 130 4.52 -2.12 -7.29
CA GLY A 130 4.21 -3.16 -8.26
C GLY A 130 4.86 -4.48 -7.88
N ALA A 131 6.18 -4.52 -7.74
CA ALA A 131 6.94 -5.71 -7.34
C ALA A 131 6.48 -6.27 -5.97
N CYS A 132 6.30 -5.42 -4.96
CA CYS A 132 5.80 -5.84 -3.64
C CYS A 132 4.45 -6.58 -3.75
N ALA A 133 3.51 -6.07 -4.54
CA ALA A 133 2.21 -6.72 -4.74
C ALA A 133 2.30 -8.04 -5.54
N TYR A 134 3.36 -8.29 -6.32
CA TYR A 134 3.60 -9.61 -6.91
C TYR A 134 4.09 -10.64 -5.87
N ASP A 135 4.76 -10.19 -4.81
CA ASP A 135 5.39 -11.06 -3.83
C ASP A 135 4.53 -11.32 -2.61
N PHE A 136 3.71 -10.34 -2.25
CA PHE A 136 2.75 -10.42 -1.14
C PHE A 136 1.91 -11.71 -1.14
N PRO A 137 1.32 -12.19 -2.25
CA PRO A 137 0.45 -13.37 -2.20
C PRO A 137 1.12 -14.62 -1.68
N ASN A 138 2.41 -14.81 -2.01
CA ASN A 138 3.15 -15.97 -1.52
C ASN A 138 3.48 -15.81 -0.04
N GLU A 139 3.81 -14.60 0.40
CA GLU A 139 4.11 -14.32 1.80
C GLU A 139 2.88 -14.50 2.69
N PHE A 140 1.73 -13.96 2.28
CA PHE A 140 0.48 -14.13 3.02
C PHE A 140 0.05 -15.61 3.12
N ARG A 141 0.24 -16.41 2.07
CA ARG A 141 -0.03 -17.85 2.11
C ARG A 141 0.88 -18.59 3.10
N LYS A 142 2.16 -18.21 3.18
CA LYS A 142 3.10 -18.79 4.15
C LYS A 142 2.68 -18.48 5.59
N TYR A 143 2.34 -17.22 5.86
CA TYR A 143 1.81 -16.79 7.15
C TYR A 143 0.56 -17.59 7.54
N ARG A 144 -0.45 -17.66 6.65
CA ARG A 144 -1.68 -18.45 6.90
C ARG A 144 -1.40 -19.92 7.19
N ALA A 145 -0.44 -20.52 6.48
CA ALA A 145 -0.05 -21.89 6.72
C ALA A 145 0.68 -22.07 8.07
N ALA A 146 1.45 -21.09 8.52
CA ALA A 146 2.10 -21.10 9.82
C ALA A 146 1.08 -20.95 10.96
N GLU A 147 0.18 -19.98 10.85
CA GLU A 147 -0.92 -19.76 11.80
C GLU A 147 -1.81 -21.00 11.96
N GLU A 148 -2.19 -21.62 10.85
CA GLU A 148 -3.02 -22.83 10.90
C GLU A 148 -2.30 -24.00 11.58
N ARG A 149 -0.98 -24.14 11.37
CA ARG A 149 -0.18 -25.14 12.10
C ARG A 149 -0.15 -24.84 13.60
N GLN A 150 0.10 -23.59 13.99
CA GLN A 150 0.12 -23.18 15.38
C GLN A 150 -1.22 -23.41 16.07
N ARG A 151 -2.33 -23.01 15.42
CA ARG A 151 -3.69 -23.24 15.91
C ARG A 151 -4.02 -24.72 16.08
N ARG A 152 -3.58 -25.58 15.16
CA ARG A 152 -3.74 -27.05 15.30
C ARG A 152 -2.97 -27.60 16.50
N SER A 153 -1.73 -27.16 16.69
CA SER A 153 -0.91 -27.57 17.84
C SER A 153 -1.54 -27.15 19.17
N LEU A 154 -2.05 -25.91 19.26
CA LEU A 154 -2.74 -25.42 20.45
C LEU A 154 -4.06 -26.17 20.71
N ARG A 155 -4.85 -26.47 19.67
CA ARG A 155 -6.07 -27.28 19.80
C ARG A 155 -5.78 -28.69 20.30
N GLN A 156 -4.73 -29.35 19.78
CA GLN A 156 -4.31 -30.66 20.30
C GLN A 156 -3.88 -30.62 21.77
N GLN A 157 -3.33 -29.50 22.23
CA GLN A 157 -3.01 -29.29 23.65
C GLN A 157 -4.26 -29.01 24.49
N GLN A 158 -5.20 -28.20 23.99
CA GLN A 158 -6.44 -27.83 24.68
C GLN A 158 -7.47 -28.97 24.75
N ASP A 159 -7.60 -29.78 23.70
CA ASP A 159 -8.46 -30.98 23.69
C ASP A 159 -7.99 -32.04 24.72
N ARG A 160 -6.80 -31.85 25.30
CA ARG A 160 -6.27 -32.64 26.42
C ARG A 160 -6.76 -32.19 27.80
N TYR A 161 -7.43 -31.03 27.94
CA TYR A 161 -7.76 -30.40 29.23
C TYR A 161 -9.20 -29.84 29.44
N GLU A 162 -10.16 -29.95 28.49
CA GLU A 162 -11.61 -29.54 28.60
C GLU A 162 -11.94 -28.02 28.82
N PRO A 163 -13.22 -27.56 28.69
CA PRO A 163 -14.05 -27.40 27.49
C PRO A 163 -14.16 -25.93 26.99
N ARG A 164 -14.61 -25.77 25.72
CA ARG A 164 -14.60 -24.52 24.94
C ARG A 164 -15.59 -23.46 25.42
N VAL A 165 -15.09 -22.23 25.55
CA VAL A 165 -15.89 -20.99 25.53
C VAL A 165 -15.56 -20.25 24.24
N THR A 166 -16.55 -20.09 23.39
CA THR A 166 -16.55 -19.13 22.27
C THR A 166 -17.50 -18.01 22.62
N ASN A 167 -17.08 -16.76 22.49
CA ASN A 167 -17.88 -15.66 21.95
C ASN A 167 -16.99 -14.43 21.82
N LEU A 168 -16.95 -13.83 20.63
CA LEU A 168 -16.79 -12.38 20.46
C LEU A 168 -17.48 -11.99 19.16
N SER A 169 -18.24 -10.90 19.24
CA SER A 169 -19.10 -10.36 18.20
C SER A 169 -18.30 -9.33 17.40
N VAL A 170 -18.14 -9.60 16.10
CA VAL A 170 -17.17 -8.98 15.16
C VAL A 170 -17.83 -7.99 14.17
N ALA A 171 -19.14 -7.80 14.28
CA ALA A 171 -19.94 -7.23 13.20
C ALA A 171 -19.69 -5.73 12.90
N ASP A 172 -19.38 -4.91 13.92
CA ASP A 172 -19.27 -3.46 13.74
C ASP A 172 -17.92 -3.01 13.14
N GLU A 173 -16.85 -3.78 13.35
CA GLU A 173 -15.49 -3.46 12.87
C GLU A 173 -15.31 -3.86 11.40
N VAL A 174 -15.91 -4.99 10.99
CA VAL A 174 -15.87 -5.49 9.60
C VAL A 174 -16.57 -4.54 8.62
N LEU A 175 -17.68 -3.92 9.04
CA LEU A 175 -18.38 -2.90 8.25
C LEU A 175 -17.52 -1.63 8.05
N GLY A 176 -16.65 -1.31 9.00
CA GLY A 176 -15.69 -0.21 8.88
C GLY A 176 -14.64 -0.48 7.80
N ASN A 177 -14.06 -1.68 7.79
CA ASN A 177 -12.99 -2.05 6.86
C ASN A 177 -13.48 -2.18 5.41
N LEU A 178 -14.69 -2.72 5.19
CA LEU A 178 -15.29 -2.75 3.85
C LEU A 178 -15.55 -1.33 3.31
N ARG A 179 -15.97 -0.39 4.16
CA ARG A 179 -16.13 1.03 3.78
C ARG A 179 -14.80 1.72 3.49
N VAL A 180 -13.74 1.41 4.25
CA VAL A 180 -12.38 1.90 3.99
C VAL A 180 -11.87 1.36 2.65
N LEU A 181 -12.10 0.08 2.36
CA LEU A 181 -11.70 -0.55 1.10
C LEU A 181 -12.41 0.06 -0.11
N ASP A 182 -13.73 0.26 -0.05
CA ASP A 182 -14.49 0.96 -1.08
C ASP A 182 -13.94 2.38 -1.29
N THR A 183 -13.70 3.08 -0.18
CA THR A 183 -13.15 4.44 -0.20
C THR A 183 -11.79 4.54 -0.90
N LEU A 184 -10.90 3.58 -0.65
CA LEU A 184 -9.54 3.59 -1.22
C LEU A 184 -9.51 3.13 -2.67
N THR A 185 -10.48 2.30 -3.07
CA THR A 185 -10.61 1.85 -4.46
C THR A 185 -10.77 3.03 -5.43
N ASP A 186 -11.60 4.00 -5.07
CA ASP A 186 -11.96 5.14 -5.94
C ASP A 186 -10.84 6.18 -6.12
N ILE A 187 -9.67 5.91 -5.51
CA ILE A 187 -8.51 6.78 -5.56
C ILE A 187 -7.53 6.24 -6.59
N ASP A 188 -7.49 6.82 -7.79
CA ASP A 188 -6.59 6.37 -8.86
C ASP A 188 -5.09 6.56 -8.54
N ASP A 189 -4.77 7.64 -7.81
CA ASP A 189 -3.39 8.00 -7.47
C ASP A 189 -2.89 7.19 -6.26
N LEU A 190 -1.92 6.29 -6.47
CA LEU A 190 -1.35 5.44 -5.41
C LEU A 190 -0.82 6.24 -4.21
N ARG A 191 -0.27 7.43 -4.44
CA ARG A 191 0.29 8.27 -3.36
C ARG A 191 -0.82 8.92 -2.52
N THR A 192 -1.87 9.41 -3.15
CA THR A 192 -3.09 9.86 -2.45
C THR A 192 -3.72 8.69 -1.71
N ARG A 193 -3.79 7.51 -2.32
CA ARG A 193 -4.34 6.31 -1.70
C ARG A 193 -3.53 5.91 -0.47
N ALA A 194 -2.20 5.91 -0.57
CA ALA A 194 -1.30 5.66 0.55
C ALA A 194 -1.47 6.70 1.67
N ALA A 195 -1.55 8.00 1.34
CA ALA A 195 -1.75 9.05 2.33
C ALA A 195 -3.09 8.89 3.10
N VAL A 196 -4.16 8.56 2.38
CA VAL A 196 -5.48 8.30 3.00
C VAL A 196 -5.42 7.04 3.85
N ALA A 197 -4.83 5.96 3.36
CA ALA A 197 -4.74 4.69 4.08
C ALA A 197 -3.86 4.81 5.35
N LEU A 198 -2.72 5.51 5.29
CA LEU A 198 -1.88 5.79 6.47
C LEU A 198 -2.61 6.67 7.50
N THR A 199 -3.39 7.65 7.05
CA THR A 199 -4.22 8.48 7.96
C THR A 199 -5.27 7.62 8.66
N LEU A 200 -5.84 6.63 7.97
CA LEU A 200 -6.80 5.69 8.55
C LEU A 200 -6.14 4.68 9.49
N ASP A 201 -4.88 4.33 9.23
CA ASP A 201 -4.02 3.50 10.10
C ASP A 201 -3.45 4.28 11.31
N GLY A 202 -3.92 5.52 11.53
CA GLY A 202 -3.60 6.32 12.71
C GLY A 202 -2.32 7.17 12.63
N TYR A 203 -1.61 7.19 11.50
CA TYR A 203 -0.42 8.01 11.34
C TYR A 203 -0.74 9.50 11.33
N THR A 204 0.13 10.29 11.96
CA THR A 204 0.07 11.75 11.95
C THR A 204 0.49 12.31 10.60
N GLN A 205 0.09 13.55 10.30
CA GLN A 205 0.44 14.20 9.02
C GLN A 205 1.95 14.44 8.88
N ALA A 206 2.65 14.66 10.01
CA ALA A 206 4.11 14.76 10.06
C ALA A 206 4.78 13.42 9.69
N GLU A 207 4.32 12.32 10.29
CA GLU A 207 4.82 10.98 9.95
C GLU A 207 4.51 10.63 8.49
N ILE A 208 3.30 10.91 8.00
CA ILE A 208 2.93 10.67 6.60
C ILE A 208 3.77 11.53 5.65
N GLN A 209 4.10 12.76 6.02
CA GLN A 209 4.99 13.61 5.23
C GLN A 209 6.37 12.97 5.10
N GLU A 210 6.94 12.52 6.21
CA GLU A 210 8.25 11.86 6.23
C GLU A 210 8.21 10.56 5.43
N LEU A 211 7.21 9.71 5.67
CA LEU A 211 7.06 8.40 5.04
C LEU A 211 6.80 8.47 3.54
N LEU A 212 6.07 9.49 3.08
CA LEU A 212 5.77 9.66 1.66
C LEU A 212 6.73 10.63 0.96
N ASP A 213 7.76 11.13 1.63
CA ASP A 213 8.69 12.16 1.12
C ASP A 213 7.94 13.35 0.48
N ALA A 214 7.00 13.92 1.23
CA ALA A 214 6.22 15.07 0.79
C ALA A 214 6.91 16.39 1.14
N LYS A 215 6.72 17.40 0.28
CA LYS A 215 7.34 18.73 0.46
C LYS A 215 6.94 19.45 1.75
N SER A 216 5.82 19.08 2.35
CA SER A 216 5.31 19.60 3.64
C SER A 216 4.10 18.82 4.11
N GLU A 217 3.78 18.89 5.40
CA GLU A 217 2.51 18.38 5.96
C GLU A 217 1.29 18.96 5.21
N ARG A 218 1.32 20.26 4.88
CA ARG A 218 0.30 20.92 4.06
C ARG A 218 0.08 20.26 2.70
N ALA A 219 1.11 19.65 2.12
CA ALA A 219 0.96 18.92 0.86
C ALA A 219 0.16 17.62 1.05
N ILE A 220 0.34 16.93 2.18
CA ILE A 220 -0.46 15.76 2.57
C ILE A 220 -1.90 16.18 2.89
N GLU A 221 -2.09 17.24 3.69
CA GLU A 221 -3.42 17.80 3.98
C GLU A 221 -4.15 18.17 2.70
N ALA A 222 -3.46 18.80 1.74
CA ALA A 222 -4.04 19.16 0.45
C ALA A 222 -4.42 17.93 -0.39
N LEU A 223 -3.66 16.82 -0.31
CA LEU A 223 -4.02 15.55 -0.96
C LEU A 223 -5.31 14.99 -0.36
N ILE A 224 -5.37 14.87 0.97
CA ILE A 224 -6.53 14.35 1.70
C ILE A 224 -7.75 15.25 1.48
N TYR A 225 -7.58 16.57 1.56
CA TYR A 225 -8.65 17.54 1.35
C TYR A 225 -9.24 17.45 -0.07
N ARG A 226 -8.38 17.34 -1.09
CA ARG A 226 -8.81 17.18 -2.48
C ARG A 226 -9.59 15.88 -2.68
N TRP A 227 -9.13 14.79 -2.07
CA TRP A 227 -9.86 13.53 -2.06
C TRP A 227 -11.24 13.69 -1.38
N ARG A 228 -11.30 14.16 -0.13
CA ARG A 228 -12.58 14.41 0.60
C ARG A 228 -13.57 15.25 -0.20
N THR A 229 -13.08 16.28 -0.90
CA THR A 229 -13.90 17.16 -1.73
C THR A 229 -14.42 16.46 -2.99
N LYS A 230 -13.61 15.58 -3.61
CA LYS A 230 -14.04 14.76 -4.76
C LYS A 230 -15.13 13.78 -4.32
N THR A 231 -14.92 13.06 -3.22
CA THR A 231 -15.86 12.08 -2.67
C THR A 231 -17.19 12.73 -2.28
N LYS A 232 -17.17 13.88 -1.59
CA LYS A 232 -18.41 14.63 -1.24
C LYS A 232 -19.21 15.07 -2.47
N LYS A 233 -18.53 15.48 -3.56
CA LYS A 233 -19.21 15.85 -4.81
C LYS A 233 -19.82 14.65 -5.54
N GLN A 234 -19.18 13.50 -5.45
CA GLN A 234 -19.62 12.26 -6.09
C GLN A 234 -20.85 11.69 -5.37
N ALA A 235 -20.81 11.63 -4.03
CA ALA A 235 -21.95 11.24 -3.20
C ALA A 235 -23.19 12.14 -3.41
N ARG A 236 -22.98 13.46 -3.61
CA ARG A 236 -24.08 14.40 -3.86
C ARG A 236 -24.76 14.18 -5.23
N LYS A 237 -23.98 13.83 -6.25
CA LYS A 237 -24.51 13.50 -7.59
C LYS A 237 -25.25 12.16 -7.62
N GLU A 238 -24.78 11.17 -6.87
CA GLU A 238 -25.43 9.86 -6.77
C GLU A 238 -26.75 9.93 -5.98
N GLY A 239 -26.83 10.83 -4.98
CA GLY A 239 -28.08 11.13 -4.27
C GLY A 239 -29.11 11.87 -5.11
N GLU A 240 -28.68 12.76 -6.02
CA GLU A 240 -29.57 13.49 -6.94
C GLU A 240 -30.06 12.63 -8.13
N GLN A 241 -29.44 11.49 -8.41
CA GLN A 241 -29.87 10.55 -9.47
C GLN A 241 -30.77 9.42 -8.98
N ARG A 242 -30.89 9.25 -7.65
CA ARG A 242 -31.70 8.20 -7.01
C ARG A 242 -32.97 8.72 -6.32
N GLY A 243 -33.19 10.04 -6.33
CA GLY A 243 -34.43 10.70 -5.89
C GLY A 243 -35.22 11.22 -7.09
#